data_AF-A0A6G7ZMQ5-F1
#
_entry.id   AF-A0A6G7ZMQ5-F1
#
_cell.length_a   1.000
_cell.length_b   1.000
_cell.length_c   1.000
_cell.angle_alpha   90.00
_cell.angle_beta   90.00
_cell.angle_gamma   90.00
#
_symmetry.space_group_name_H-M   'P 1'
#
loop_
_entity.id
_entity.type
_entity.pdbx_description
1 polymer ?
#
loop_
_entity_poly.entity_id
_entity_poly.type
_entity_poly.pdbx_seq_one_letter_code
_entity_poly.pdbx_strand_id
1 'polypeptide(L)'
;MISMIGGIIGITALLLFVAAQGLVVFVSAYLILRVVGSTSWAAKGAAMLISYVIWVAVTIVGYSLIGGDGGLMDGFGMVLTLCFCALISSIVYLLVWAAPSRRVVD
;
A
#
# COMPACT_ATOMS: atom_id res chain seq x y z
N MET A 1 1.39 21.33 -26.04
CA MET A 1 0.50 21.60 -24.88
C MET A 1 -0.46 20.44 -24.58
N ILE A 2 -1.25 19.94 -25.53
CA ILE A 2 -2.20 18.82 -25.29
C ILE A 2 -1.49 17.55 -24.79
N SER A 3 -0.35 17.19 -25.38
CA SER A 3 0.49 16.05 -24.92
C SER A 3 1.04 16.22 -23.49
N MET A 4 1.36 17.45 -23.07
CA MET A 4 1.86 17.76 -21.73
C MET A 4 0.77 17.66 -20.66
N ILE A 5 -0.44 18.17 -20.96
CA ILE A 5 -1.60 18.07 -20.07
C ILE A 5 -2.01 16.61 -19.88
N GLY A 6 -2.03 15.82 -20.96
CA GLY A 6 -2.27 14.37 -20.88
C GLY A 6 -1.25 13.63 -20.03
N GLY A 7 0.04 13.98 -20.15
CA GLY A 7 1.11 13.42 -19.32
C GLY A 7 0.93 13.71 -17.82
N ILE A 8 0.57 14.95 -17.47
CA ILE A 8 0.34 15.33 -16.06
C ILE A 8 -0.83 14.54 -15.47
N ILE A 9 -1.97 14.47 -16.19
CA ILE A 9 -3.15 13.72 -15.74
C ILE A 9 -2.81 12.24 -15.52
N GLY A 10 -2.07 11.63 -16.45
CA GLY A 10 -1.63 10.24 -16.33
C GLY A 10 -0.75 9.99 -15.10
N ILE A 11 0.22 10.87 -14.84
CA ILE A 11 1.09 10.77 -13.66
C ILE A 11 0.29 10.95 -12.37
N THR A 12 -0.59 11.95 -12.30
CA THR A 12 -1.43 12.17 -11.12
C THR A 12 -2.34 10.97 -10.84
N ALA A 13 -2.98 10.41 -11.86
CA ALA A 13 -3.81 9.21 -11.72
C ALA A 13 -3.00 8.01 -11.22
N LEU A 14 -1.79 7.81 -11.75
CA LEU A 14 -0.88 6.75 -11.30
C LEU A 14 -0.48 6.94 -9.83
N LEU A 15 -0.11 8.17 -9.43
CA LEU A 15 0.25 8.47 -8.04
C LEU A 15 -0.92 8.24 -7.08
N LEU A 16 -2.13 8.66 -7.46
CA LEU A 16 -3.34 8.41 -6.68
C LEU A 16 -3.63 6.90 -6.55
N PHE A 17 -3.46 6.15 -7.64
CA PHE A 17 -3.63 4.71 -7.63
C PHE A 17 -2.62 4.03 -6.71
N VAL A 18 -1.34 4.37 -6.81
CA VAL A 18 -0.27 3.85 -5.95
C VAL A 18 -0.54 4.21 -4.48
N ALA A 19 -0.96 5.45 -4.19
CA ALA A 19 -1.31 5.88 -2.85
C ALA A 19 -2.50 5.09 -2.28
N ALA A 20 -3.53 4.82 -3.10
CA ALA A 20 -4.69 4.05 -2.68
C ALA A 20 -4.32 2.62 -2.24
N GLN A 21 -3.36 1.97 -2.92
CA GLN A 21 -2.87 0.64 -2.54
C GLN A 21 -2.28 0.64 -1.11
N GLY A 22 -1.38 1.58 -0.83
CA GLY A 22 -0.77 1.72 0.49
C GLY A 22 -1.76 2.14 1.57
N LEU A 23 -2.78 2.93 1.20
CA LEU A 23 -3.82 3.38 2.12
C LEU A 23 -4.64 2.20 2.65
N VAL A 24 -4.98 1.22 1.81
CA VAL A 24 -5.71 0.02 2.24
C VAL A 24 -4.92 -0.76 3.28
N VAL A 25 -3.61 -0.94 3.04
CA VAL A 25 -2.71 -1.61 4.00
C VAL A 25 -2.62 -0.82 5.31
N PHE A 26 -2.44 0.50 5.21
CA PHE A 26 -2.37 1.39 6.37
C PHE A 26 -3.63 1.39 7.22
N VAL A 27 -4.80 1.53 6.61
CA VAL A 27 -6.08 1.52 7.31
C VAL A 27 -6.30 0.18 8.01
N SER A 28 -5.98 -0.93 7.34
CA SER A 28 -6.06 -2.27 7.94
C SER A 28 -5.17 -2.39 9.18
N ALA A 29 -3.91 -1.95 9.08
CA ALA A 29 -2.97 -1.97 10.21
C ALA A 29 -3.41 -1.06 11.36
N TYR A 30 -3.94 0.12 11.03
CA TYR A 30 -4.46 1.07 12.00
C TYR A 30 -5.65 0.50 12.76
N LEU A 31 -6.57 -0.17 12.08
CA LEU A 31 -7.72 -0.84 12.71
C LEU A 31 -7.26 -1.99 13.62
N ILE A 32 -6.29 -2.81 13.19
CA ILE A 32 -5.71 -3.87 14.03
C ILE A 32 -5.15 -3.28 15.32
N LEU A 33 -4.38 -2.19 15.25
CA LEU A 33 -3.81 -1.56 16.44
C LEU A 33 -4.84 -0.86 17.32
N ARG A 34 -5.94 -0.34 16.75
CA ARG A 34 -7.06 0.18 17.52
C ARG A 34 -7.75 -0.91 18.34
N VAL A 35 -7.85 -2.13 17.81
CA VAL A 35 -8.41 -3.28 18.53
C VAL A 35 -7.45 -3.78 19.61
N VAL A 36 -6.15 -3.84 19.32
CA VAL A 36 -5.12 -4.33 20.26
C VAL A 36 -4.78 -3.29 21.35
N GLY A 37 -5.04 -2.01 21.11
CA GLY A 37 -4.75 -0.92 22.05
C GLY A 37 -3.26 -0.57 22.17
N SER A 38 -2.41 -1.06 21.27
CA SER A 38 -0.96 -0.80 21.29
C SER A 38 -0.57 0.38 20.42
N THR A 39 0.26 1.26 20.96
CA THR A 39 0.78 2.46 20.27
C THR A 39 2.28 2.38 19.98
N SER A 40 2.93 1.28 20.35
CA SER A 40 4.38 1.14 20.23
C SER A 40 4.82 1.13 18.76
N TRP A 41 6.00 1.69 18.50
CA TRP A 41 6.57 1.73 17.15
C TRP A 41 6.74 0.32 16.55
N ALA A 42 7.16 -0.65 17.37
CA ALA A 42 7.27 -2.04 16.96
C ALA A 42 5.91 -2.65 16.61
N ALA A 43 4.84 -2.33 17.36
CA ALA A 43 3.50 -2.80 17.04
C ALA A 43 2.97 -2.20 15.72
N LYS A 44 3.27 -0.93 15.45
CA LYS A 44 2.94 -0.29 14.15
C LYS A 44 3.62 -1.00 12.98
N GLY A 45 4.91 -1.29 13.12
CA GLY A 45 5.66 -2.04 12.11
C GLY A 45 5.09 -3.44 11.88
N ALA A 46 4.84 -4.19 12.96
CA ALA A 46 4.27 -5.54 12.88
C ALA A 46 2.87 -5.54 12.25
N ALA A 47 1.99 -4.62 12.65
CA ALA A 47 0.64 -4.51 12.09
C ALA A 47 0.66 -4.15 10.59
N MET A 48 1.58 -3.28 10.16
CA MET A 48 1.77 -2.99 8.73
C MET A 48 2.27 -4.19 7.96
N LEU A 49 3.25 -4.93 8.51
CA LEU A 49 3.77 -6.13 7.86
C LEU A 49 2.67 -7.18 7.67
N ILE A 50 1.89 -7.46 8.72
CA ILE A 50 0.78 -8.42 8.65
C ILE A 50 -0.27 -7.96 7.64
N SER A 51 -0.66 -6.69 7.68
CA SER A 51 -1.64 -6.14 6.73
C SER A 51 -1.16 -6.19 5.29
N TYR A 52 0.14 -5.94 5.06
CA TYR A 52 0.75 -6.03 3.73
C TYR A 52 0.73 -7.49 3.22
N VAL A 53 1.11 -8.45 4.05
CA VAL A 53 1.08 -9.88 3.69
C VAL A 53 -0.35 -10.33 3.34
N ILE A 54 -1.34 -9.89 4.13
CA ILE A 54 -2.75 -10.18 3.85
C ILE A 54 -3.16 -9.55 2.51
N TRP A 55 -2.78 -8.30 2.25
CA TRP A 55 -3.10 -7.63 0.98
C TRP A 55 -2.49 -8.33 -0.22
N VAL A 56 -1.23 -8.78 -0.13
CA VAL A 56 -0.55 -9.57 -1.17
C VAL A 56 -1.31 -10.88 -1.41
N ALA A 57 -1.68 -11.60 -0.35
CA ALA A 57 -2.45 -12.84 -0.46
C ALA A 57 -3.81 -12.61 -1.15
N VAL A 58 -4.56 -11.57 -0.73
CA VAL A 58 -5.83 -11.19 -1.35
C VAL A 58 -5.65 -10.85 -2.83
N THR A 59 -4.58 -10.14 -3.19
CA THR A 59 -4.31 -9.76 -4.59
C THR A 59 -4.01 -10.99 -5.46
N ILE A 60 -3.18 -11.91 -4.96
CA ILE A 60 -2.82 -13.15 -5.67
C ILE A 60 -4.04 -14.08 -5.81
N VAL A 61 -4.80 -14.27 -4.73
CA VAL A 61 -6.01 -15.10 -4.74
C VAL A 61 -7.08 -14.46 -5.63
N GLY A 62 -7.29 -13.15 -5.52
CA GLY A 62 -8.22 -12.40 -6.37
C GLY A 62 -7.89 -12.53 -7.85
N TYR A 63 -6.62 -12.41 -8.21
CA TYR A 63 -6.15 -12.67 -9.58
C TYR A 63 -6.49 -14.09 -10.04
N SER A 64 -6.24 -15.09 -9.20
CA SER A 64 -6.51 -16.49 -9.51
C SER A 64 -8.02 -16.76 -9.70
N LEU A 65 -8.86 -16.14 -8.87
CA LEU A 65 -10.32 -16.30 -8.92
C LEU A 65 -10.98 -15.62 -10.12
N ILE A 66 -10.39 -14.56 -10.67
CA ILE A 66 -10.91 -13.85 -11.84
C ILE A 66 -10.60 -14.60 -13.16
N GLY A 67 -9.95 -15.77 -13.09
CA GLY A 67 -9.59 -16.57 -14.26
C GLY A 67 -8.29 -16.05 -14.86
N GLY A 68 -7.24 -15.96 -14.03
CA GLY A 68 -5.88 -15.56 -14.42
C GLY A 68 -5.23 -16.49 -15.44
N ASP A 69 -5.80 -16.58 -16.64
CA ASP A 69 -5.35 -17.37 -17.79
C ASP A 69 -4.34 -16.60 -18.66
N GLY A 70 -4.07 -15.34 -18.32
CA GLY A 70 -2.93 -14.59 -18.87
C GLY A 70 -1.66 -15.15 -18.25
N GLY A 71 -0.85 -15.88 -19.04
CA GLY A 71 0.36 -16.55 -18.56
C GLY A 71 1.29 -15.68 -17.71
N LEU A 72 2.22 -16.33 -16.99
CA LEU A 72 3.17 -15.77 -16.00
C LEU A 72 3.79 -14.41 -16.34
N MET A 73 3.94 -14.07 -17.62
CA MET A 73 4.62 -12.86 -18.09
C MET A 73 3.75 -11.60 -18.11
N ASP A 74 2.44 -11.68 -18.37
CA ASP A 74 1.58 -10.49 -18.51
C ASP A 74 0.68 -10.23 -17.28
N GLY A 75 -0.09 -11.24 -16.85
CA GLY A 75 -1.04 -11.06 -15.75
C GLY A 75 -0.37 -11.08 -14.37
N PHE A 76 0.51 -12.04 -14.15
CA PHE A 76 1.23 -12.16 -12.87
C PHE A 76 2.27 -11.03 -12.68
N GLY A 77 2.88 -10.54 -13.76
CA GLY A 77 3.76 -9.37 -13.72
C GLY A 77 3.02 -8.10 -13.24
N MET A 78 1.76 -7.93 -13.65
CA MET A 78 0.90 -6.84 -13.17
C MET A 78 0.60 -7.01 -11.67
N VAL A 79 0.28 -8.21 -11.21
CA VAL A 79 0.06 -8.51 -9.78
C VAL A 79 1.30 -8.17 -8.94
N LEU A 80 2.49 -8.57 -9.39
CA LEU A 80 3.74 -8.23 -8.72
C LEU A 80 3.98 -6.71 -8.67
N THR A 81 3.66 -6.01 -9.75
CA THR A 81 3.75 -4.55 -9.81
C THR A 81 2.79 -3.90 -8.82
N LEU A 82 1.55 -4.39 -8.70
CA LEU A 82 0.57 -3.92 -7.71
C LEU A 82 1.06 -4.13 -6.28
N CYS A 83 1.60 -5.31 -5.98
CA CYS A 83 2.20 -5.62 -4.69
C CYS A 83 3.38 -4.68 -4.39
N PHE A 84 4.23 -4.40 -5.38
CA PHE A 84 5.36 -3.48 -5.21
C PHE A 84 4.91 -2.03 -4.99
N CYS A 85 3.90 -1.55 -5.71
CA CYS A 85 3.28 -0.24 -5.48
C CYS A 85 2.68 -0.15 -4.08
N ALA A 86 1.98 -1.20 -3.63
CA ALA A 86 1.48 -1.30 -2.27
C ALA A 86 2.62 -1.27 -1.25
N LEU A 87 3.73 -1.97 -1.50
CA LEU A 87 4.91 -1.97 -0.62
C LEU A 87 5.49 -0.56 -0.45
N ILE A 88 5.82 0.12 -1.55
CA ILE A 88 6.42 1.46 -1.49
C ILE A 88 5.49 2.44 -0.76
N SER A 89 4.23 2.51 -1.16
CA SER A 89 3.26 3.43 -0.55
C SER A 89 3.02 3.10 0.93
N SER A 90 2.97 1.83 1.30
CA SER A 90 2.83 1.37 2.69
C SER A 90 4.04 1.76 3.56
N ILE A 91 5.26 1.72 3.01
CA ILE A 91 6.47 2.20 3.70
C ILE A 91 6.38 3.71 3.93
N VAL A 92 5.96 4.48 2.93
CA VAL A 92 5.77 5.93 3.08
C VAL A 92 4.76 6.24 4.18
N TYR A 93 3.61 5.57 4.19
CA TYR A 93 2.62 5.73 5.26
C TYR A 93 3.17 5.33 6.64
N LEU A 94 3.91 4.23 6.72
CA LEU A 94 4.54 3.80 7.97
C LEU A 94 5.54 4.84 8.46
N LEU A 95 6.40 5.39 7.60
CA LEU A 95 7.37 6.42 7.97
C LEU A 95 6.67 7.69 8.47
N VAL A 96 5.62 8.14 7.80
CA VAL A 96 4.83 9.32 8.22
C VAL A 96 4.14 9.05 9.56
N TRP A 97 3.59 7.85 9.76
CA TRP A 97 2.87 7.50 10.99
C TRP A 97 3.76 7.13 12.18
N ALA A 98 4.96 6.63 11.89
CA ALA A 98 5.99 6.28 12.85
C ALA A 98 6.90 7.47 13.20
N ALA A 99 6.87 8.55 12.40
CA ALA A 99 7.62 9.75 12.68
C ALA A 99 7.34 10.21 14.11
N PRO A 100 8.39 10.43 14.94
CA PRO A 100 8.19 11.00 16.25
C PRO A 100 7.56 12.37 16.05
N SER A 101 6.32 12.54 16.53
CA SER A 101 5.76 13.86 16.76
C SER A 101 6.79 14.60 17.61
N ARG A 102 7.53 15.54 17.01
CA ARG A 102 8.49 16.37 17.73
C ARG A 102 7.74 16.89 18.94
N ARG A 103 8.15 16.45 20.13
CA ARG A 103 7.79 17.12 21.37
C ARG A 103 8.23 18.57 21.15
N VAL A 104 7.28 19.47 21.08
CA VAL A 104 7.55 20.89 21.34
C VAL A 104 8.22 20.87 22.71
N VAL A 105 9.49 21.27 22.70
CA VAL A 105 10.27 21.46 23.91
C VAL A 105 9.71 22.73 24.54
N ASP A 106 8.85 22.55 25.54
CA ASP A 106 8.56 23.58 26.54
C ASP A 106 9.64 23.52 27.64
#